data_AF-A0A8H5EBS9-F1
#
_entry.id   AF-A0A8H5EBS9-F1
#
_cell.length_a   1.000
_cell.length_b   1.000
_cell.length_c   1.000
_cell.angle_alpha   90.00
_cell.angle_beta   90.00
_cell.angle_gamma   90.00
#
_symmetry.space_group_name_H-M   'P 1'
#
loop_
_entity.id
_entity.type
_entity.pdbx_description
1 polymer ?
#
loop_
_entity_poly.entity_id
_entity_poly.type
_entity_poly.pdbx_seq_one_letter_code
_entity_poly.pdbx_strand_id
1 'polypeptide(L)'
;MSAVRFTRAATRATAQLRAPLQRRFASTAENEFIKERQHIKEHAAGTTGESTPDDAELGQLEALGVVADDGQSCGRRYPSNRSGVAPCLIAAGANAYWLWNEHWDHWSHMPPLEERTEYPYQNIRTKNYQWGNGDKTLFWNDEVNFHNKDKAS
;
A
#
# COMPACT_ATOMS: atom_id res chain seq x y z
N MET A 1 56.00 58.10 6.47
CA MET A 1 55.01 58.01 5.38
C MET A 1 54.92 56.55 4.94
N SER A 2 53.69 56.06 4.90
CA SER A 2 53.30 54.65 4.75
C SER A 2 53.69 54.06 3.38
N ALA A 3 54.27 52.87 3.36
CA ALA A 3 54.52 52.09 2.15
C ALA A 3 53.86 50.70 2.28
N VAL A 4 52.67 50.59 1.71
CA VAL A 4 51.97 49.33 1.45
C VAL A 4 52.60 48.71 0.21
N ARG A 5 53.30 47.56 0.29
CA ARG A 5 53.48 46.62 -0.84
C ARG A 5 53.84 45.19 -0.37
N PHE A 6 53.10 44.22 -0.92
CA PHE A 6 53.30 42.75 -0.96
C PHE A 6 53.23 42.03 0.41
N THR A 7 52.30 41.11 0.67
CA THR A 7 52.12 39.83 -0.03
C THR A 7 50.72 39.22 0.26
N ARG A 8 49.82 39.24 -0.73
CA ARG A 8 48.67 38.32 -0.77
C ARG A 8 49.15 37.00 -1.35
N ALA A 9 49.61 36.06 -0.52
CA ALA A 9 49.67 34.62 -0.79
C ALA A 9 50.38 33.86 0.35
N ALA A 10 49.81 33.88 1.56
CA ALA A 10 50.15 32.87 2.56
C ALA A 10 49.14 31.73 2.42
N THR A 11 49.60 30.73 1.67
CA THR A 11 49.12 29.36 1.55
C THR A 11 48.33 28.85 2.76
N ARG A 12 47.24 28.13 2.44
CA ARG A 12 46.38 27.30 3.30
C ARG A 12 47.16 26.16 4.00
N ALA A 13 48.24 26.48 4.71
CA ALA A 13 49.24 25.53 5.20
C ALA A 13 49.07 25.15 6.68
N THR A 14 47.90 25.41 7.28
CA THR A 14 47.60 25.00 8.68
C THR A 14 46.24 24.35 8.85
N ALA A 15 45.51 24.05 7.76
CA ALA A 15 44.23 23.34 7.80
C ALA A 15 44.34 21.85 7.45
N GLN A 16 45.57 21.31 7.30
CA GLN A 16 45.81 19.91 6.91
C GLN A 16 46.45 19.04 8.02
N LEU A 17 46.59 19.56 9.25
CA LEU A 17 47.14 18.81 10.39
C LEU A 17 46.10 18.39 11.44
N ARG A 18 44.81 18.40 11.08
CA ARG A 18 43.81 17.57 11.77
C ARG A 18 43.33 16.53 10.79
N ALA A 19 44.15 15.49 10.67
CA ALA A 19 43.69 14.27 10.07
C ALA A 19 42.40 13.81 10.78
N PRO A 20 41.37 13.31 10.09
CA PRO A 20 40.47 12.34 10.69
C PRO A 20 41.18 10.97 10.78
N LEU A 21 42.43 10.94 11.26
CA LEU A 21 43.18 9.73 11.56
C LEU A 21 42.87 9.27 12.98
N GLN A 22 41.58 9.17 13.30
CA GLN A 22 41.11 8.49 14.51
C GLN A 22 39.66 8.02 14.41
N ARG A 23 39.25 7.47 13.26
CA ARG A 23 38.00 6.69 13.18
C ARG A 23 38.08 5.45 12.30
N ARG A 24 39.26 4.80 12.31
CA ARG A 24 39.50 3.49 11.67
C ARG A 24 40.48 2.63 12.50
N PHE A 25 40.49 2.79 13.83
CA PHE A 25 41.06 1.81 14.76
C PHE A 25 39.85 1.14 15.43
N ALA A 26 39.43 -0.10 15.24
CA ALA A 26 39.97 -1.26 14.56
C ALA A 26 38.81 -1.91 13.78
N SER A 27 38.97 -2.08 12.47
CA SER A 27 38.12 -3.00 11.70
C SER A 27 38.89 -4.31 11.53
N THR A 28 39.16 -5.00 12.64
CA THR A 28 39.69 -6.36 12.63
C THR A 28 38.50 -7.30 12.45
N ALA A 29 38.30 -7.77 11.22
CA ALA A 29 37.65 -9.00 10.76
C ALA A 29 36.27 -9.49 11.32
N GLU A 30 35.78 -9.06 12.47
CA GLU A 30 34.68 -9.71 13.21
C GLU A 30 33.91 -8.67 14.06
N ASN A 31 33.20 -7.72 13.45
CA ASN A 31 32.38 -6.76 14.21
C ASN A 31 31.02 -7.42 14.56
N GLU A 32 30.78 -7.69 15.85
CA GLU A 32 29.56 -8.33 16.35
C GLU A 32 28.28 -7.65 15.83
N PHE A 33 28.23 -6.31 15.82
CA PHE A 33 27.12 -5.54 15.24
C PHE A 33 26.86 -5.82 13.75
N ILE A 34 27.90 -6.06 12.95
CA ILE A 34 27.74 -6.39 11.52
C ILE A 34 27.21 -7.82 11.39
N LYS A 35 27.72 -8.75 12.20
CA LYS A 35 27.24 -10.13 12.27
C LYS A 35 25.79 -10.21 12.72
N GLU A 36 25.40 -9.45 13.75
CA GLU A 36 24.02 -9.37 14.22
C GLU A 36 23.09 -8.81 13.15
N ARG A 37 23.50 -7.76 12.43
CA ARG A 37 22.68 -7.21 11.34
C ARG A 37 22.58 -8.15 10.14
N GLN A 38 23.64 -8.88 9.82
CA GLN A 38 23.61 -9.92 8.80
C GLN A 38 22.70 -11.08 9.21
N HIS A 39 22.83 -11.55 10.46
CA HIS A 39 21.97 -12.58 11.03
C HIS A 39 20.49 -12.15 11.09
N ILE A 40 20.18 -10.91 11.46
CA ILE A 40 18.81 -10.37 11.41
C ILE A 40 18.30 -10.32 9.97
N LYS A 41 19.15 -9.95 9.00
CA LYS A 41 18.78 -9.90 7.59
C LYS A 41 18.51 -11.30 7.02
N GLU A 42 19.34 -12.28 7.37
CA GLU A 42 19.17 -13.69 6.98
C GLU A 42 17.94 -14.31 7.65
N HIS A 43 17.73 -14.05 8.94
CA HIS A 43 16.52 -14.45 9.65
C HIS A 43 15.27 -13.79 9.06
N ALA A 44 15.35 -12.51 8.69
CA ALA A 44 14.27 -11.82 8.00
C ALA A 44 14.00 -12.45 6.62
N ALA A 45 15.04 -12.78 5.84
CA ALA A 45 14.87 -13.44 4.54
C ALA A 45 14.23 -14.84 4.68
N GLY A 46 14.67 -15.62 5.67
CA GLY A 46 14.10 -16.94 5.97
C GLY A 46 12.66 -16.89 6.49
N THR A 47 12.32 -15.89 7.31
CA THR A 47 10.94 -15.72 7.85
C THR A 47 9.98 -15.03 6.87
N THR A 48 10.50 -14.27 5.90
CA THR A 48 9.69 -13.61 4.85
C THR A 48 9.61 -14.38 3.54
N GLY A 49 10.28 -15.55 3.48
CA GLY A 49 10.19 -16.49 2.36
C GLY A 49 10.91 -16.02 1.10
N GLU A 50 11.97 -15.23 1.20
CA GLU A 50 12.81 -14.90 0.03
C GLU A 50 13.88 -15.98 -0.14
N SER A 51 13.47 -17.21 -0.49
CA SER A 51 14.40 -18.17 -1.09
C SER A 51 14.61 -17.73 -2.54
N THR A 52 15.70 -17.03 -2.79
CA THR A 52 16.23 -16.86 -4.15
C THR A 52 16.35 -18.25 -4.76
N PRO A 53 15.66 -18.56 -5.87
CA PRO A 53 15.89 -19.83 -6.55
C PRO A 53 17.36 -19.85 -6.94
N ASP A 54 18.07 -20.88 -6.51
CA ASP A 54 19.29 -21.33 -7.14
C ASP A 54 19.04 -21.41 -8.65
N ASP A 55 19.89 -20.73 -9.42
CA ASP A 55 19.71 -20.39 -10.84
C ASP A 55 19.51 -21.61 -11.78
N ALA A 56 19.55 -22.83 -11.24
CA ALA A 56 19.29 -24.08 -11.94
C ALA A 56 17.79 -24.42 -12.08
N GLU A 57 16.91 -23.96 -11.18
CA GLU A 57 15.48 -24.31 -11.22
C GLU A 57 14.66 -23.38 -12.16
N LEU A 58 15.19 -22.19 -12.46
CA LEU A 58 14.56 -21.20 -13.34
C LEU A 58 14.45 -21.69 -14.80
N GLY A 59 15.33 -22.59 -15.24
CA GLY A 59 15.30 -23.14 -16.60
C GLY A 59 14.16 -24.14 -16.87
N GLN A 60 13.59 -24.75 -15.83
CA GLN A 60 12.50 -25.72 -15.98
C GLN A 60 11.11 -25.07 -15.97
N LEU A 61 10.98 -23.91 -15.33
CA LEU A 61 9.71 -23.17 -15.25
C LEU A 61 9.43 -22.30 -16.48
N GLU A 62 10.47 -21.83 -17.19
CA GLU A 62 10.30 -21.20 -18.52
C GLU A 62 9.75 -22.18 -19.56
N ALA A 63 10.09 -23.47 -19.46
CA ALA A 63 9.64 -24.51 -20.39
C ALA A 63 8.14 -24.85 -20.28
N LEU A 64 7.49 -24.48 -19.17
CA LEU A 64 6.07 -24.77 -18.90
C LEU A 64 5.12 -23.61 -19.25
N GLY A 65 5.63 -22.45 -19.70
CA GLY A 65 4.80 -21.40 -20.31
C GLY A 65 3.76 -20.74 -19.39
N VAL A 66 3.94 -20.77 -18.06
CA VAL A 66 2.97 -20.19 -17.09
C VAL A 66 3.30 -18.73 -16.70
N VAL A 67 4.39 -18.15 -17.22
CA VAL A 67 4.76 -16.77 -16.86
C VAL A 67 4.17 -15.79 -17.88
N ALA A 68 3.02 -15.23 -17.55
CA ALA A 68 2.63 -13.92 -18.06
C ALA A 68 3.66 -12.89 -17.56
N ASP A 69 4.56 -12.49 -18.47
CA ASP A 69 5.15 -11.16 -18.52
C ASP A 69 3.97 -10.17 -18.53
N ASP A 70 3.89 -9.08 -17.76
CA ASP A 70 4.87 -8.02 -17.61
C ASP A 70 4.45 -7.07 -16.46
N GLY A 71 5.44 -6.59 -15.69
CA GLY A 71 5.34 -5.31 -14.97
C GLY A 71 5.03 -5.33 -13.47
N GLN A 72 5.93 -5.81 -12.61
CA GLN A 72 6.00 -5.29 -11.24
C GLN A 72 7.39 -5.41 -10.60
N SER A 73 8.19 -4.36 -10.76
CA SER A 73 9.38 -4.10 -9.94
C SER A 73 8.97 -3.63 -8.53
N CYS A 74 8.30 -4.46 -7.75
CA CYS A 74 8.24 -4.37 -6.29
C CYS A 74 7.57 -5.62 -5.71
N GLY A 75 8.37 -6.54 -5.16
CA GLY A 75 7.90 -7.53 -4.20
C GLY A 75 7.46 -8.89 -4.76
N ARG A 76 8.42 -9.69 -5.22
CA ARG A 76 8.35 -11.15 -5.03
C ARG A 76 8.58 -11.45 -3.55
N ARG A 77 7.62 -11.10 -2.70
CA ARG A 77 7.62 -11.46 -1.28
C ARG A 77 6.57 -12.56 -1.10
N TYR A 78 6.98 -13.66 -0.44
CA TYR A 78 6.20 -14.80 0.02
C TYR A 78 5.83 -15.91 -1.00
N PRO A 79 6.53 -17.06 -1.00
CA PRO A 79 6.09 -18.31 -1.64
C PRO A 79 5.03 -19.06 -0.81
N SER A 80 4.87 -18.76 0.48
CA SER A 80 3.94 -19.49 1.39
C SER A 80 2.58 -18.83 1.63
N ASN A 81 2.39 -17.54 1.29
CA ASN A 81 1.09 -16.87 1.45
C ASN A 81 0.21 -16.92 0.19
N ARG A 82 0.73 -17.40 -0.94
CA ARG A 82 0.02 -17.43 -2.23
C ARG A 82 -0.94 -18.61 -2.36
N SER A 83 -0.66 -19.73 -1.68
CA SER A 83 -1.44 -20.96 -1.80
C SER A 83 -2.81 -20.90 -1.12
N GLY A 84 -2.96 -20.11 -0.05
CA GLY A 84 -4.23 -19.97 0.66
C GLY A 84 -5.07 -18.78 0.19
N VAL A 85 -4.44 -17.64 -0.12
CA VAL A 85 -5.17 -16.41 -0.44
C VAL A 85 -5.91 -16.52 -1.77
N ALA A 86 -5.24 -17.00 -2.82
CA ALA A 86 -5.86 -17.13 -4.15
C ALA A 86 -7.12 -18.02 -4.14
N PRO A 87 -7.11 -19.26 -3.62
CA PRO A 87 -8.32 -20.07 -3.58
C PRO A 87 -9.38 -19.51 -2.63
N CYS A 88 -9.00 -18.91 -1.49
CA CYS A 88 -9.97 -18.28 -0.59
C CYS A 88 -10.68 -17.08 -1.24
N LEU A 89 -9.97 -16.26 -2.02
CA LEU A 89 -10.57 -15.15 -2.74
C LEU A 89 -11.49 -15.62 -3.87
N ILE A 90 -11.12 -16.69 -4.59
CA ILE A 90 -11.98 -17.28 -5.62
C ILE A 90 -13.26 -17.83 -4.99
N ALA A 91 -13.14 -18.59 -3.89
CA ALA A 91 -14.29 -19.14 -3.19
C ALA A 91 -15.21 -18.04 -2.62
N ALA A 92 -14.63 -17.02 -1.97
CA ALA A 92 -15.39 -15.89 -1.44
C ALA A 92 -16.05 -15.07 -2.56
N GLY A 93 -15.34 -14.85 -3.68
CA GLY A 93 -15.87 -14.15 -4.85
C GLY A 93 -17.02 -14.89 -5.51
N ALA A 94 -16.93 -16.21 -5.65
CA ALA A 94 -18.02 -17.03 -6.18
C ALA A 94 -19.28 -16.98 -5.29
N ASN A 95 -19.11 -17.08 -3.96
CA ASN A 95 -20.22 -16.96 -3.02
C ASN A 95 -20.85 -15.56 -3.05
N ALA A 96 -20.04 -14.51 -3.10
CA ALA A 96 -20.52 -13.13 -3.19
C ALA A 96 -21.27 -12.87 -4.50
N TYR A 97 -20.81 -13.45 -5.63
CA TYR A 97 -21.49 -13.34 -6.92
C TYR A 97 -22.88 -13.99 -6.88
N TRP A 98 -23.01 -15.16 -6.27
CA TRP A 98 -24.31 -15.80 -6.13
C TRP A 98 -25.28 -14.97 -5.28
N LEU A 99 -24.84 -14.51 -4.11
CA LEU A 99 -25.64 -13.66 -3.22
C LEU A 99 -26.01 -12.31 -3.86
N TRP A 100 -25.12 -11.76 -4.70
CA TRP A 100 -25.37 -10.55 -5.49
C TRP A 100 -26.54 -10.75 -6.46
N ASN A 101 -26.57 -11.87 -7.19
CA ASN A 101 -27.67 -12.15 -8.12
C ASN A 101 -29.00 -12.32 -7.39
N GLU A 102 -29.02 -13.01 -6.25
CA GLU A 102 -30.24 -13.12 -5.41
C GLU A 102 -30.68 -11.76 -4.86
N HIS A 103 -29.74 -10.90 -4.48
CA HIS A 103 -30.05 -9.55 -4.01
C HIS A 103 -30.73 -8.71 -5.09
N TRP A 104 -30.22 -8.76 -6.33
CA TRP A 104 -30.84 -8.06 -7.45
C TRP A 104 -32.18 -8.65 -7.87
N ASP A 105 -32.31 -9.97 -7.81
CA ASP A 105 -33.60 -10.63 -8.04
C ASP A 105 -34.63 -10.16 -7.00
N HIS A 106 -34.29 -10.18 -5.70
CA HIS A 106 -35.14 -9.64 -4.64
C HIS A 106 -35.47 -8.15 -4.85
N TRP A 107 -34.47 -7.34 -5.25
CA TRP A 107 -34.66 -5.92 -5.52
C TRP A 107 -35.67 -5.66 -6.64
N SER A 108 -35.65 -6.48 -7.70
CA SER A 108 -36.57 -6.35 -8.84
C SER A 108 -38.04 -6.63 -8.50
N HIS A 109 -38.29 -7.41 -7.45
CA HIS A 109 -39.63 -7.77 -6.97
C HIS A 109 -40.16 -6.85 -5.86
N MET A 110 -39.36 -5.92 -5.35
CA MET A 110 -39.82 -4.98 -4.33
C MET A 110 -40.77 -3.92 -4.92
N PRO A 111 -41.74 -3.42 -4.13
CA PRO A 111 -42.61 -2.34 -4.59
C PRO A 111 -41.80 -1.10 -4.99
N PRO A 112 -42.32 -0.28 -5.91
CA PRO A 112 -41.64 0.93 -6.34
C PRO A 112 -41.32 1.85 -5.15
N LEU A 113 -40.18 2.55 -5.21
CA LEU A 113 -39.61 3.31 -4.08
C LEU A 113 -40.55 4.38 -3.52
N GLU A 114 -41.37 4.99 -4.37
CA GLU A 114 -42.34 6.02 -3.98
C GLU A 114 -43.46 5.46 -3.08
N GLU A 115 -43.79 4.18 -3.25
CA GLU A 115 -44.82 3.48 -2.48
C GLU A 115 -44.27 2.94 -1.14
N ARG A 116 -42.94 2.78 -1.02
CA ARG A 116 -42.32 2.30 0.21
C ARG A 116 -42.50 3.32 1.34
N THR A 117 -42.98 2.85 2.49
CA THR A 117 -43.23 3.72 3.65
C THR A 117 -41.92 4.26 4.24
N GLU A 118 -41.65 5.55 4.04
CA GLU A 118 -40.60 6.28 4.75
C GLU A 118 -41.10 6.65 6.15
N TYR A 119 -40.33 6.29 7.16
CA TYR A 119 -40.63 6.63 8.55
C TYR A 119 -40.02 7.99 8.93
N PRO A 120 -40.57 8.72 9.91
CA PRO A 120 -40.06 10.05 10.31
C PRO A 120 -38.60 10.07 10.77
N TYR A 121 -38.04 8.92 11.16
CA TYR A 121 -36.65 8.78 11.55
C TYR A 121 -35.70 8.46 10.39
N GLN A 122 -36.23 8.10 9.22
CA GLN A 122 -35.42 7.89 8.01
C GLN A 122 -35.19 9.23 7.32
N ASN A 123 -34.00 9.40 6.74
CA ASN A 123 -33.60 10.60 6.01
C ASN A 123 -33.84 11.94 6.75
N ILE A 124 -33.64 11.98 8.07
CA ILE A 124 -33.72 13.23 8.83
C ILE A 124 -32.66 14.21 8.34
N ARG A 125 -33.08 15.46 8.11
CA ARG A 125 -32.22 16.60 7.76
C ARG A 125 -32.47 17.76 8.70
N THR A 126 -31.56 18.00 9.64
CA THR A 126 -31.59 19.21 10.50
C THR A 126 -30.88 20.40 9.85
N LYS A 127 -29.95 20.12 8.93
CA LYS A 127 -29.24 21.09 8.09
C LYS A 127 -29.01 20.48 6.71
N ASN A 128 -29.02 21.32 5.69
CA ASN A 128 -28.71 20.90 4.33
C ASN A 128 -27.22 20.59 4.19
N TYR A 129 -26.88 19.67 3.31
CA TYR A 129 -25.50 19.41 2.93
C TYR A 129 -24.87 20.62 2.26
N GLN A 130 -23.55 20.74 2.38
CA GLN A 130 -22.78 21.87 1.86
C GLN A 130 -22.48 21.75 0.35
N TRP A 131 -22.95 20.67 -0.29
CA TRP A 131 -22.69 20.37 -1.70
C TRP A 131 -23.98 20.00 -2.45
N GLY A 132 -23.91 20.07 -3.78
CA GLY A 132 -25.00 19.68 -4.66
C GLY A 132 -26.29 20.45 -4.36
N ASN A 133 -27.40 19.73 -4.26
CA ASN A 133 -28.72 20.26 -3.92
C ASN A 133 -29.01 20.29 -2.40
N GLY A 134 -28.03 19.96 -1.57
CA GLY A 134 -28.16 19.98 -0.10
C GLY A 134 -28.94 18.79 0.50
N ASP A 135 -29.44 17.87 -0.33
CA ASP A 135 -30.39 16.83 0.10
C ASP A 135 -29.81 15.42 0.03
N LYS A 136 -28.99 15.17 -1.00
CA LYS A 136 -28.36 13.88 -1.29
C LYS A 136 -27.01 13.74 -0.61
N THR A 137 -26.74 12.55 -0.07
CA THR A 137 -25.43 12.20 0.51
C THR A 137 -24.38 12.02 -0.59
N LEU A 138 -23.10 11.88 -0.21
CA LEU A 138 -22.03 11.61 -1.16
C LEU A 138 -22.18 10.25 -1.87
N PHE A 139 -22.75 9.26 -1.18
CA PHE A 139 -23.00 7.91 -1.69
C PHE A 139 -24.50 7.71 -1.95
N TRP A 140 -25.15 8.71 -2.53
CA TRP A 140 -26.57 8.64 -2.87
C TRP A 140 -26.78 7.94 -4.21
N ASN A 141 -27.62 6.89 -4.23
CA ASN A 141 -28.08 6.24 -5.45
C ASN A 141 -29.59 6.41 -5.60
N ASP A 142 -30.04 7.04 -6.68
CA ASP A 142 -31.45 7.32 -6.98
C ASP A 142 -32.29 6.05 -7.19
N GLU A 143 -31.67 4.91 -7.49
CA GLU A 143 -32.35 3.62 -7.66
C GLU A 143 -32.67 2.90 -6.35
N VAL A 144 -32.10 3.33 -5.22
CA VAL A 144 -32.27 2.66 -3.91
C VAL A 144 -32.63 3.61 -2.78
N ASN A 145 -32.18 4.87 -2.90
CA ASN A 145 -32.44 5.93 -1.95
C ASN A 145 -33.47 6.89 -2.53
N PHE A 146 -34.57 7.06 -1.81
CA PHE A 146 -35.63 8.01 -2.11
C PHE A 146 -35.91 8.83 -0.86
N HIS A 147 -36.18 10.12 -1.03
CA HIS A 147 -36.52 11.03 0.07
C HIS A 147 -37.81 11.77 -0.24
N ASN A 148 -38.85 11.48 0.53
CA ASN A 148 -40.13 12.15 0.48
C ASN A 148 -40.16 13.28 1.53
N LYS A 149 -40.07 14.52 1.05
CA LYS A 149 -40.05 15.72 1.90
C LYS A 149 -41.38 15.96 2.61
N ASP A 150 -42.47 15.40 2.10
CA ASP A 150 -43.81 15.59 2.66
C ASP A 150 -44.08 14.69 3.87
N LYS A 151 -43.24 13.68 4.11
CA LYS A 151 -43.33 12.76 5.25
C LYS A 151 -42.27 13.01 6.34
N ALA A 152 -41.28 13.84 6.04
CA ALA A 152 -40.22 14.26 6.94
C ALA A 152 -40.57 15.63 7.55
N SER A 153 -41.59 15.68 8.40
CA SER A 153 -42.00 16.87 9.17
C SER A 153 -42.28 16.51 10.61
#